data_AF-A0A2D7LK55-F1
#
_entry.id   AF-A0A2D7LK55-F1
#
_cell.length_a   1.000
_cell.length_b   1.000
_cell.length_c   1.000
_cell.angle_alpha   90.00
_cell.angle_beta   90.00
_cell.angle_gamma   90.00
#
_symmetry.space_group_name_H-M   'P 1'
#
loop_
_entity.id
_entity.type
_entity.pdbx_description
1 polymer ?
#
loop_
_entity_poly.entity_id
_entity_poly.type
_entity_poly.pdbx_seq_one_letter_code
_entity_poly.pdbx_strand_id
1 'polypeptide(L)'
;MVEETKKLTEKQEAFLEALCGEAKGNIRGAMNIAGYSENTKISEIVSSLKDEIVERSSLLLAMNAPKATFSMVDVLDDPGQMGARNAVSAATQILDRTGLVKKEQIQVTTDTGGLFILPPKKENDSEDNHTGEVGE
;
A
#
# COMPACT_ATOMS: atom_id res chain seq x y z
N MET A 1 -4.08 9.08 15.22
CA MET A 1 -3.76 10.41 14.67
C MET A 1 -5.01 10.84 13.93
N VAL A 2 -5.67 11.90 14.37
CA VAL A 2 -6.86 12.44 13.68
C VAL A 2 -6.31 13.32 12.58
N GLU A 3 -6.44 12.91 11.32
CA GLU A 3 -6.11 13.75 10.17
C GLU A 3 -7.00 14.99 10.23
N GLU A 4 -6.38 16.17 10.39
CA GLU A 4 -7.08 17.44 10.24
C GLU A 4 -7.64 17.48 8.81
N THR A 5 -8.97 17.40 8.68
CA THR A 5 -9.65 17.55 7.39
C THR A 5 -9.31 18.92 6.84
N LYS A 6 -8.32 18.97 5.95
CA LYS A 6 -7.87 20.16 5.26
C LYS A 6 -9.08 20.70 4.51
N LYS A 7 -9.60 21.85 4.93
CA LYS A 7 -10.77 22.45 4.26
C LYS A 7 -10.35 22.86 2.86
N LEU A 8 -10.85 22.13 1.87
CA LEU A 8 -10.63 22.44 0.47
C LEU A 8 -11.38 23.72 0.10
N THR A 9 -10.77 24.51 -0.78
CA THR A 9 -11.46 25.63 -1.42
C THR A 9 -12.39 25.12 -2.52
N GLU A 10 -13.43 25.86 -2.85
CA GLU A 10 -14.38 25.51 -3.93
C GLU A 10 -13.66 25.21 -5.26
N LYS A 11 -12.60 25.97 -5.58
CA LYS A 11 -11.79 25.73 -6.79
C LYS A 11 -11.02 24.41 -6.75
N GLN A 12 -10.50 24.02 -5.58
CA GLN A 12 -9.79 22.76 -5.42
C GLN A 12 -10.76 21.58 -5.50
N GLU A 13 -11.96 21.69 -4.92
CA GLU A 13 -12.99 20.67 -5.04
C GLU A 13 -13.46 20.50 -6.50
N ALA A 14 -13.72 21.61 -7.20
CA ALA A 14 -14.08 21.60 -8.60
C ALA A 14 -12.98 20.97 -9.48
N PHE A 15 -11.70 21.22 -9.15
CA PHE A 15 -10.57 20.58 -9.84
C PHE A 15 -10.55 19.07 -9.62
N LEU A 16 -10.70 18.60 -8.38
CA LEU A 16 -10.71 17.17 -8.08
C LEU A 16 -11.89 16.45 -8.72
N GLU A 17 -13.06 17.09 -8.75
CA GLU A 17 -14.25 16.57 -9.44
C GLU A 17 -14.03 16.49 -10.95
N ALA A 18 -13.56 17.57 -11.58
CA ALA A 18 -13.25 17.58 -13.01
C ALA A 18 -12.16 16.56 -13.36
N LEU A 19 -11.15 16.38 -12.50
CA LEU A 19 -10.06 15.44 -12.71
C LEU A 19 -10.54 13.99 -12.75
N CYS A 20 -11.42 13.60 -11.82
CA CYS A 20 -11.98 12.25 -11.76
C CYS A 20 -13.18 12.02 -12.69
N GLY A 21 -13.79 13.10 -13.20
CA GLY A 21 -14.93 13.07 -14.12
C GLY A 21 -14.55 13.44 -15.55
N GLU A 22 -14.96 14.64 -15.96
CA GLU A 22 -14.93 15.10 -17.35
C GLU A 22 -13.53 15.09 -17.99
N ALA A 23 -12.51 15.46 -17.22
CA ALA A 23 -11.15 15.55 -17.72
C ALA A 23 -10.45 14.18 -17.80
N LYS A 24 -11.01 13.11 -17.20
CA LYS A 24 -10.50 11.74 -17.23
C LYS A 24 -9.00 11.65 -16.91
N GLY A 25 -8.55 12.35 -15.86
CA GLY A 25 -7.15 12.40 -15.44
C GLY A 25 -6.28 13.43 -16.18
N ASN A 26 -6.81 14.19 -17.14
CA ASN A 26 -6.08 15.30 -17.74
C ASN A 26 -6.02 16.49 -16.78
N ILE A 27 -4.85 16.72 -16.19
CA ILE A 27 -4.65 17.77 -15.18
C ILE A 27 -4.93 19.17 -15.76
N ARG A 28 -4.45 19.47 -16.97
CA ARG A 28 -4.68 20.79 -17.61
C ARG A 28 -6.15 20.99 -17.95
N GLY A 29 -6.81 19.94 -18.45
CA GLY A 29 -8.25 19.96 -18.71
C GLY A 29 -9.06 20.25 -17.43
N ALA A 30 -8.74 19.54 -16.34
CA ALA A 30 -9.40 19.73 -15.05
C ALA A 30 -9.19 21.14 -14.49
N MET A 31 -7.98 21.69 -14.61
CA MET A 31 -7.69 23.07 -14.19
C MET A 31 -8.52 24.10 -14.98
N ASN A 32 -8.66 23.90 -16.29
CA ASN A 32 -9.46 24.80 -17.12
C ASN A 32 -10.95 24.75 -16.73
N ILE A 33 -11.49 23.56 -16.48
CA ILE A 33 -12.88 23.36 -16.03
C ILE A 33 -13.10 24.00 -14.65
N ALA A 34 -12.15 23.85 -13.74
CA ALA A 34 -12.20 24.44 -12.40
C ALA A 34 -11.92 25.96 -12.36
N GLY A 35 -11.68 26.60 -13.51
CA GLY A 35 -11.49 28.05 -13.59
C GLY A 35 -10.13 28.55 -13.06
N TYR A 36 -9.08 27.74 -13.21
CA TYR A 36 -7.71 28.21 -13.06
C TYR A 36 -7.22 28.96 -14.30
N SER A 37 -6.25 29.86 -14.13
CA SER A 37 -5.59 30.52 -15.26
C SER A 37 -4.71 29.52 -16.01
N GLU A 38 -4.62 29.67 -17.34
CA GLU A 38 -3.72 28.86 -18.18
C GLU A 38 -2.25 28.99 -17.75
N ASN A 39 -1.88 30.14 -17.18
CA ASN A 39 -0.54 30.43 -16.70
C ASN A 39 -0.25 29.85 -15.31
N THR A 40 -1.27 29.34 -14.59
CA THR A 40 -1.06 28.72 -13.29
C THR A 40 -0.20 27.46 -13.44
N LYS A 41 0.78 27.31 -12.55
CA LYS A 41 1.70 26.17 -12.58
C LYS A 41 1.00 24.92 -12.07
N ILE A 42 1.04 23.85 -12.88
CA ILE A 42 0.45 22.55 -12.54
C ILE A 42 1.00 22.02 -11.21
N SER A 43 2.31 22.13 -11.02
CA SER A 43 3.02 21.60 -9.86
C SER A 43 2.54 22.18 -8.52
N GLU A 44 2.09 23.43 -8.51
CA GLU A 44 1.63 24.13 -7.31
C GLU A 44 0.28 23.57 -6.82
N ILE A 45 -0.63 23.31 -7.76
CA ILE A 45 -1.95 22.73 -7.46
C ILE A 45 -1.80 21.26 -7.09
N VAL A 46 -1.04 20.48 -7.88
CA VAL A 46 -0.89 19.03 -7.66
C VAL A 46 -0.15 18.73 -6.36
N SER A 47 0.87 19.52 -5.99
CA SER A 47 1.61 19.29 -4.74
C SER A 47 0.76 19.56 -3.50
N SER A 48 -0.15 20.53 -3.56
CA SER A 48 -1.01 20.88 -2.43
C SER A 48 -2.22 19.96 -2.26
N LEU A 49 -2.61 19.25 -3.32
CA LEU A 49 -3.77 18.35 -3.40
C LEU A 49 -3.39 16.86 -3.59
N LYS A 50 -2.13 16.50 -3.33
CA LYS A 50 -1.61 15.18 -3.65
C LYS A 50 -2.40 14.07 -2.95
N ASP A 51 -2.68 14.24 -1.67
CA ASP A 51 -3.33 13.21 -0.85
C ASP A 51 -4.79 13.06 -1.27
N GLU A 52 -5.47 14.17 -1.57
CA GLU A 52 -6.85 14.19 -2.04
C GLU A 52 -7.00 13.61 -3.46
N ILE A 53 -6.00 13.80 -4.34
CA ILE A 53 -5.96 13.13 -5.64
C ILE A 53 -5.86 11.60 -5.45
N VAL A 54 -5.02 11.14 -4.52
CA VAL A 54 -4.86 9.71 -4.24
C VAL A 54 -6.14 9.13 -3.64
N GLU A 55 -6.77 9.84 -2.70
CA GLU A 55 -8.03 9.43 -2.09
C GLU A 55 -9.16 9.32 -3.13
N ARG A 56 -9.36 10.37 -3.94
CA ARG A 56 -10.36 10.37 -5.03
C ARG A 56 -10.09 9.28 -6.07
N SER A 57 -8.83 9.03 -6.40
CA SER A 57 -8.44 7.94 -7.30
C SER A 57 -8.74 6.57 -6.71
N SER A 58 -8.53 6.41 -5.41
CA SER A 58 -8.82 5.16 -4.68
C SER A 58 -10.33 4.90 -4.64
N LEU A 59 -11.12 5.95 -4.39
CA LEU A 59 -12.57 5.89 -4.49
C LEU A 59 -13.03 5.53 -5.91
N LEU A 60 -12.45 6.14 -6.94
CA LEU A 60 -12.76 5.83 -8.34
C LEU A 60 -12.44 4.37 -8.67
N LEU A 61 -11.32 3.83 -8.20
CA LEU A 61 -10.99 2.42 -8.35
C LEU A 61 -12.04 1.52 -7.67
N ALA A 62 -12.41 1.82 -6.43
CA ALA A 62 -13.46 1.10 -5.70
C ALA A 62 -14.80 1.12 -6.44
N MET A 63 -15.19 2.27 -6.99
CA MET A 63 -16.41 2.42 -7.80
C MET A 63 -16.38 1.60 -9.10
N ASN A 64 -15.20 1.34 -9.66
CA ASN A 64 -15.04 0.54 -10.87
C ASN A 64 -14.82 -0.97 -10.60
N ALA A 65 -14.57 -1.37 -9.37
CA ALA A 65 -14.40 -2.79 -9.01
C ALA A 65 -15.61 -3.67 -9.37
N PRO A 66 -16.88 -3.24 -9.14
CA PRO A 66 -18.03 -4.01 -9.59
C PRO A 66 -18.06 -4.18 -11.11
N LYS A 67 -17.75 -3.13 -11.87
CA LYS A 67 -17.69 -3.18 -13.33
C LYS A 67 -16.60 -4.13 -13.84
N ALA A 68 -15.44 -4.12 -13.20
CA ALA A 68 -14.37 -5.09 -13.49
C ALA A 68 -14.84 -6.54 -13.22
N THR A 69 -15.54 -6.76 -12.11
CA THR A 69 -16.09 -8.08 -11.77
C THR A 69 -17.09 -8.56 -12.83
N PHE A 70 -18.04 -7.72 -13.24
CA PHE A 70 -18.98 -8.06 -14.31
C PHE A 70 -18.30 -8.33 -15.64
N SER A 71 -17.28 -7.54 -16.01
CA SER A 71 -16.50 -7.81 -17.21
C SER A 71 -15.82 -9.18 -17.21
N MET A 72 -15.52 -9.76 -16.04
CA MET A 72 -15.00 -11.13 -15.95
C MET A 72 -16.11 -12.17 -16.07
N VAL A 73 -17.28 -11.91 -15.45
CA VAL A 73 -18.46 -12.79 -15.55
C VAL A 73 -18.93 -12.89 -17.00
N ASP A 74 -19.04 -11.77 -17.71
CA ASP A 74 -19.48 -11.73 -19.11
C ASP A 74 -18.56 -12.57 -20.01
N VAL A 75 -17.25 -12.56 -19.74
CA VAL A 75 -16.26 -13.39 -20.47
C VAL A 75 -16.36 -14.88 -20.12
N LEU A 76 -16.86 -15.25 -18.94
CA LEU A 76 -17.16 -16.65 -18.62
C LEU A 76 -18.36 -17.15 -19.43
N ASP A 77 -19.35 -16.28 -19.65
CA ASP A 77 -20.54 -16.59 -20.45
C ASP A 77 -20.23 -16.65 -21.96
N ASP A 78 -19.40 -15.74 -22.47
CA ASP A 78 -18.88 -15.77 -23.86
C ASP A 78 -17.34 -15.65 -23.92
N PRO A 79 -16.62 -16.76 -23.77
CA PRO A 79 -15.15 -16.76 -23.87
C PRO A 79 -14.62 -16.45 -25.28
N GLY A 80 -15.48 -16.51 -26.30
CA GLY A 80 -15.12 -16.32 -27.71
C GLY A 80 -15.10 -14.85 -28.15
N GLN A 81 -15.61 -13.94 -27.32
CA GLN A 81 -15.70 -12.53 -27.68
C GLN A 81 -14.33 -11.93 -28.00
N MET A 82 -14.29 -11.09 -29.04
CA MET A 82 -13.08 -10.36 -29.39
C MET A 82 -12.64 -9.48 -28.21
N GLY A 83 -11.40 -9.66 -27.75
CA GLY A 83 -10.85 -8.90 -26.63
C GLY A 83 -11.10 -9.51 -25.24
N ALA A 84 -11.73 -10.68 -25.13
CA ALA A 84 -11.96 -11.39 -23.85
C ALA A 84 -10.71 -11.45 -22.96
N ARG A 85 -9.57 -11.85 -23.54
CA ARG A 85 -8.28 -11.95 -22.83
C ARG A 85 -7.79 -10.60 -22.29
N ASN A 86 -7.96 -9.53 -23.07
CA ASN A 86 -7.56 -8.19 -22.67
C ASN A 86 -8.49 -7.63 -21.59
N ALA A 87 -9.80 -7.88 -21.72
CA ALA A 87 -10.81 -7.48 -20.75
C ALA A 87 -10.57 -8.12 -19.38
N VAL A 88 -10.32 -9.44 -19.34
CA VAL A 88 -9.97 -10.16 -18.10
C VAL A 88 -8.69 -9.61 -17.50
N SER A 89 -7.64 -9.42 -18.30
CA SER A 89 -6.36 -8.86 -17.80
C SER A 89 -6.54 -7.47 -17.18
N ALA A 90 -7.30 -6.59 -17.82
CA ALA A 90 -7.59 -5.25 -17.31
C ALA A 90 -8.47 -5.28 -16.04
N ALA A 91 -9.50 -6.12 -16.03
CA ALA A 91 -10.39 -6.29 -14.88
C ALA A 91 -9.63 -6.80 -13.64
N THR A 92 -8.77 -7.81 -13.80
CA THR A 92 -7.94 -8.33 -12.73
C THR A 92 -7.04 -7.25 -12.13
N GLN A 93 -6.39 -6.42 -12.96
CA GLN A 93 -5.54 -5.33 -12.47
C GLN A 93 -6.32 -4.31 -11.64
N ILE A 94 -7.57 -4.00 -12.01
CA ILE A 94 -8.43 -3.10 -11.22
C ILE A 94 -8.76 -3.73 -9.87
N LEU A 95 -9.14 -5.02 -9.84
CA LEU A 95 -9.51 -5.75 -8.61
C LEU A 95 -8.32 -5.97 -7.66
N ASP A 96 -7.12 -6.20 -8.20
CA ASP A 96 -5.90 -6.32 -7.40
C ASP A 96 -5.56 -4.97 -6.73
N ARG A 97 -5.76 -3.85 -7.46
CA ARG A 97 -5.49 -2.49 -6.98
C ARG A 97 -6.51 -2.01 -5.96
N THR A 98 -7.76 -2.49 -6.00
CA THR A 98 -8.77 -2.18 -4.99
C THR A 98 -8.57 -2.94 -3.68
N GLY A 99 -7.63 -3.89 -3.65
CA GLY A 99 -7.29 -4.66 -2.45
C GLY A 99 -8.26 -5.81 -2.16
N LEU A 100 -9.21 -6.11 -3.05
CA LEU A 100 -10.12 -7.26 -2.92
C LEU A 100 -9.37 -8.60 -2.94
N VAL A 101 -8.13 -8.63 -3.43
CA VAL A 101 -7.32 -9.84 -3.62
C VAL A 101 -6.23 -10.01 -2.52
N LYS A 102 -6.24 -9.20 -1.45
CA LYS A 102 -5.16 -9.25 -0.45
C LYS A 102 -5.23 -10.51 0.43
N LYS A 103 -4.44 -11.54 0.09
CA LYS A 103 -4.03 -12.59 1.02
C LYS A 103 -2.94 -12.03 1.93
N GLU A 104 -3.28 -11.63 3.14
CA GLU A 104 -2.29 -11.35 4.18
C GLU A 104 -1.69 -12.69 4.65
N GLN A 105 -0.54 -13.08 4.11
CA GLN A 105 0.36 -13.97 4.83
C GLN A 105 1.23 -13.11 5.73
N ILE A 106 0.77 -12.90 6.97
CA ILE A 106 1.63 -12.41 8.03
C ILE A 106 2.58 -13.57 8.36
N GLN A 107 3.77 -13.60 7.78
CA GLN A 107 4.87 -14.37 8.36
C GLN A 107 5.28 -13.65 9.64
N VAL A 108 4.70 -14.08 10.76
CA VAL A 108 5.25 -13.77 12.08
C VAL A 108 6.54 -14.57 12.19
N THR A 109 7.65 -14.02 11.68
CA THR A 109 8.96 -14.36 12.23
C THR A 109 8.99 -13.74 13.60
N THR A 110 8.53 -14.51 14.59
CA THR A 110 8.90 -14.28 15.98
C THR A 110 10.43 -14.32 15.99
N ASP A 111 11.07 -13.16 16.06
CA ASP A 111 12.44 -12.99 16.56
C ASP A 111 12.48 -13.34 18.06
N THR A 112 11.95 -14.51 18.41
CA THR A 112 12.28 -15.19 19.66
C THR A 112 13.69 -15.71 19.42
N GLY A 113 14.65 -14.81 19.59
CA GLY A 113 16.08 -15.10 19.54
C GLY A 113 16.32 -16.42 20.23
N GLY A 114 16.93 -17.35 19.48
CA GLY A 114 17.26 -18.67 19.99
C GLY A 114 17.98 -18.51 21.32
N LEU A 115 17.31 -18.91 22.40
CA LEU A 115 17.88 -18.95 23.73
C LEU A 115 18.97 -20.03 23.73
N PHE A 116 20.21 -19.63 23.47
CA PHE A 116 21.37 -20.51 23.56
C PHE A 116 21.78 -20.60 25.03
N ILE A 117 21.29 -21.62 25.73
CA ILE A 117 21.76 -21.97 27.07
C ILE A 117 23.13 -22.64 26.91
N LEU A 118 24.19 -21.91 27.22
CA LEU A 118 25.53 -22.48 27.32
C LEU A 118 25.63 -23.31 28.60
N PRO A 119 26.19 -24.53 28.56
CA PRO A 119 26.49 -25.28 29.78
C PRO A 119 27.47 -24.46 30.64
N PRO A 120 27.28 -24.42 31.97
CA PRO A 120 28.13 -23.63 32.85
C PRO A 120 29.58 -24.08 32.75
N LYS A 121 30.48 -23.09 32.73
CA LYS A 121 31.92 -23.26 32.73
C LYS A 121 32.33 -23.95 34.04
N LYS A 122 33.02 -25.09 33.95
CA LYS A 122 33.62 -25.73 35.14
C LYS A 122 34.72 -24.81 35.66
N GLU A 123 34.48 -24.17 36.81
CA GLU A 123 35.52 -23.53 37.59
C GLU A 123 36.21 -24.58 38.46
N ASN A 124 37.53 -24.53 38.42
CA ASN A 124 38.54 -25.37 39.02
C ASN A 124 38.22 -25.94 40.42
N ASP A 125 38.38 -27.25 40.58
CA ASP A 125 38.69 -27.85 41.89
C ASP A 125 40.18 -27.59 42.19
N SER A 126 40.45 -26.52 42.93
CA SER A 126 41.66 -26.33 43.72
C SER A 126 41.29 -26.43 45.20
N GLU A 127 42.23 -26.92 46.02
CA GLU A 127 42.20 -27.19 47.48
C GLU A 127 42.03 -28.70 47.78
N ASP A 128 42.81 -29.37 48.62
CA ASP A 128 44.00 -29.08 49.43
C ASP A 128 44.46 -30.43 50.00
N ASN A 129 45.75 -30.68 50.19
CA ASN A 129 46.23 -31.39 51.39
C ASN A 129 47.76 -31.40 51.50
N HIS A 130 48.24 -30.61 52.45
CA HIS A 130 49.59 -30.57 52.97
C HIS A 130 49.67 -31.43 54.25
N THR A 131 50.52 -32.45 54.27
CA THR A 131 51.07 -33.12 55.47
C THR A 131 52.13 -34.12 54.99
N GLY A 132 53.35 -34.24 55.49
CA GLY A 132 54.13 -33.57 56.52
C GLY A 132 55.53 -34.18 56.48
N GLU A 133 56.57 -33.39 56.74
CA GLU A 133 57.95 -33.87 56.91
C GLU A 133 58.10 -34.61 58.24
N VAL A 134 58.79 -35.76 58.23
CA VAL A 134 59.59 -36.23 59.38
C VAL A 134 60.84 -36.91 58.82
N GLY A 135 62.02 -36.41 59.20
CA GLY A 135 63.31 -36.99 58.84
C GLY A 135 63.79 -38.05 59.82
N GLU A 136 64.63 -38.96 59.32
CA GLU A 136 66.00 -39.27 59.75
C GLU A 136 66.67 -40.12 58.66
#